data_AF-A0AAU1DXS1-F1
#
_entry.id   AF-A0AAU1DXS1-F1
#
_cell.length_a   1.000
_cell.length_b   1.000
_cell.length_c   1.000
_cell.angle_alpha   90.00
_cell.angle_beta   90.00
_cell.angle_gamma   90.00
#
_symmetry.space_group_name_H-M   'P 1'
#
loop_
_entity.id
_entity.type
_entity.pdbx_description
1 polymer ?
#
loop_
_entity_poly.entity_id
_entity_poly.type
_entity_poly.pdbx_seq_one_letter_code
_entity_poly.pdbx_strand_id
1 'polypeptide(L)'
;MRGGGTVKAGSRGVLGVVGTAADGVERLRTSLVEPAIDLGWKVAVTLTPNAGRWLRANGELGRLESLTDLPVRDTPRLPTDARPHPVADCYVVAPASANYVAKLAMGIADNQALTQVSEALGTIGVSVVVFPRVNAAHARHPAWDSHIETLRKADVRLVYGPGVWPLYEPREEPAARELPWATVVESIQHVTAQSQPPL
;
A
#
# COMPACT_ATOMS: atom_id res chain seq x y z
N MET A 1 -4.76 44.26 3.62
CA MET A 1 -4.85 43.04 2.79
C MET A 1 -4.02 41.94 3.45
N ARG A 2 -4.66 40.97 4.12
CA ARG A 2 -4.06 39.69 4.53
C ARG A 2 -4.18 38.78 3.29
N GLY A 3 -3.16 38.11 2.77
CA GLY A 3 -2.33 37.10 3.43
C GLY A 3 -2.69 35.75 2.77
N GLY A 4 -1.71 35.07 2.17
CA GLY A 4 -1.95 33.81 1.48
C GLY A 4 -0.66 33.22 0.91
N GLY A 5 0.42 33.21 1.70
CA GLY A 5 1.62 32.45 1.37
C GLY A 5 1.32 30.97 1.56
N THR A 6 1.32 30.21 0.48
CA THR A 6 1.32 28.75 0.51
C THR A 6 2.59 28.28 1.20
N VAL A 7 2.43 27.69 2.38
CA VAL A 7 3.49 26.96 3.07
C VAL A 7 3.90 25.80 2.15
N LYS A 8 5.13 25.81 1.64
CA LYS A 8 5.71 24.61 1.02
C LYS A 8 5.68 23.51 2.07
N ALA A 9 4.87 22.48 1.87
CA ALA A 9 4.92 21.28 2.70
C ALA A 9 6.36 20.75 2.67
N GLY A 10 6.97 20.58 3.84
CA GLY A 10 8.27 19.92 3.94
C GLY A 10 8.19 18.50 3.36
N SER A 11 9.29 18.00 2.82
CA SER A 11 9.40 16.62 2.34
C SER A 11 8.96 15.65 3.43
N ARG A 12 7.91 14.86 3.18
CA ARG A 12 7.39 13.85 4.13
C ARG A 12 8.21 12.57 4.19
N GLY A 13 9.26 12.47 3.36
CA GLY A 13 10.06 11.26 3.22
C GLY A 13 9.59 10.41 2.04
N VAL A 14 9.87 9.12 2.10
CA VAL A 14 9.59 8.15 1.04
C VAL A 14 8.45 7.21 1.45
N LEU A 15 7.41 7.15 0.63
CA LEU A 15 6.32 6.19 0.76
C LEU A 15 6.52 5.04 -0.23
N GLY A 16 6.68 3.82 0.28
CA GLY A 16 6.64 2.60 -0.51
C GLY A 16 5.20 2.16 -0.74
N VAL A 17 4.67 2.38 -1.95
CA VAL A 17 3.33 1.94 -2.33
C VAL A 17 3.42 0.54 -2.94
N VAL A 18 2.63 -0.39 -2.40
CA VAL A 18 2.54 -1.77 -2.88
C VAL A 18 1.13 -2.09 -3.37
N GLY A 19 1.00 -2.45 -4.64
CA GLY A 19 -0.25 -2.89 -5.26
C GLY A 19 -0.29 -4.39 -5.51
N THR A 20 -1.43 -5.03 -5.25
CA THR A 20 -1.63 -6.46 -5.51
C THR A 20 -2.76 -6.69 -6.51
N ALA A 21 -2.83 -7.88 -7.11
CA ALA A 21 -3.86 -8.24 -8.08
C ALA A 21 -5.21 -8.45 -7.37
N ALA A 22 -5.89 -7.35 -7.08
CA ALA A 22 -7.22 -7.25 -6.48
C ALA A 22 -7.94 -6.04 -7.06
N ASP A 23 -9.27 -6.06 -7.00
CA ASP A 23 -10.10 -4.97 -7.52
C ASP A 23 -9.69 -3.60 -6.93
N GLY A 24 -9.60 -2.60 -7.83
CA GLY A 24 -9.17 -1.25 -7.50
C GLY A 24 -7.69 -0.96 -7.71
N VAL A 25 -6.86 -1.95 -8.03
CA VAL A 25 -5.43 -1.72 -8.32
C VAL A 25 -5.24 -0.82 -9.56
N GLU A 26 -6.20 -0.79 -10.49
CA GLU A 26 -6.21 0.13 -11.62
C GLU A 26 -6.42 1.60 -11.22
N ARG A 27 -6.97 1.84 -10.02
CA ARG A 27 -7.15 3.18 -9.44
C ARG A 27 -6.01 3.60 -8.50
N LEU A 28 -4.96 2.78 -8.39
CA LEU A 28 -3.83 3.03 -7.48
C LEU A 28 -3.21 4.42 -7.71
N ARG A 29 -3.05 4.82 -8.97
CA ARG A 29 -2.48 6.13 -9.33
C ARG A 29 -3.34 7.27 -8.80
N THR A 30 -4.60 7.33 -9.23
CA THR A 30 -5.49 8.47 -8.97
C THR A 30 -5.97 8.53 -7.53
N SER A 31 -6.10 7.39 -6.88
CA SER A 31 -6.74 7.31 -5.56
C SER A 31 -5.74 7.21 -4.41
N LEU A 32 -4.46 6.94 -4.66
CA LEU A 32 -3.44 6.82 -3.61
C LEU A 32 -2.15 7.56 -3.95
N VAL A 33 -1.56 7.32 -5.12
CA VAL A 33 -0.24 7.88 -5.47
C VAL A 33 -0.29 9.39 -5.67
N GLU A 34 -1.26 9.90 -6.42
CA GLU A 34 -1.47 11.35 -6.60
C GLU A 34 -1.74 12.05 -5.26
N PRO A 35 -2.71 11.62 -4.42
CA PRO A 35 -2.89 12.18 -3.09
C PRO A 35 -1.64 12.14 -2.20
N ALA A 36 -0.85 11.07 -2.26
CA ALA A 36 0.38 10.97 -1.49
C ALA A 36 1.43 12.00 -1.94
N ILE A 37 1.59 12.18 -3.26
CA ILE A 37 2.49 13.21 -3.81
C ILE A 37 2.03 14.61 -3.39
N ASP A 38 0.73 14.90 -3.47
CA ASP A 38 0.15 16.18 -3.06
C ASP A 38 0.39 16.49 -1.57
N LEU A 39 0.46 15.43 -0.75
CA LEU A 39 0.82 15.54 0.66
C LEU A 39 2.32 15.74 0.91
N GLY A 40 3.17 15.64 -0.12
CA GLY A 40 4.61 15.87 -0.04
C GLY A 40 5.47 14.60 0.08
N TRP A 41 4.94 13.42 -0.24
CA TRP A 41 5.70 12.17 -0.27
C TRP A 41 6.47 12.00 -1.58
N LYS A 42 7.70 11.47 -1.50
CA LYS A 42 8.32 10.80 -2.65
C LYS A 42 7.79 9.37 -2.70
N VAL A 43 7.13 8.98 -3.80
CA VAL A 43 6.42 7.69 -3.86
C VAL A 43 7.18 6.68 -4.71
N ALA A 44 7.51 5.51 -4.14
CA ALA A 44 8.11 4.38 -4.84
C ALA A 44 7.10 3.25 -4.98
N VAL A 45 6.81 2.81 -6.21
CA VAL A 45 5.72 1.84 -6.46
C VAL A 45 6.28 0.45 -6.77
N THR A 46 5.79 -0.56 -6.06
CA THR A 46 6.05 -1.97 -6.31
C THR A 46 4.73 -2.73 -6.47
N LEU A 47 4.66 -3.63 -7.44
CA LEU A 47 3.48 -4.43 -7.73
C LEU A 47 3.81 -5.90 -7.54
N THR A 48 2.82 -6.71 -7.16
CA THR A 48 2.98 -8.16 -7.36
C THR A 48 3.05 -8.48 -8.85
N PRO A 49 3.67 -9.60 -9.27
CA PRO A 49 3.83 -9.90 -10.71
C PRO A 49 2.53 -9.85 -11.51
N ASN A 50 1.42 -10.33 -10.93
CA ASN A 50 0.11 -10.28 -11.59
C ASN A 50 -0.44 -8.84 -11.70
N ALA A 51 -0.28 -8.01 -10.66
CA ALA A 51 -0.68 -6.60 -10.73
C ALA A 51 0.16 -5.84 -11.75
N GLY A 52 1.47 -6.10 -11.80
CA GLY A 52 2.37 -5.54 -12.81
C GLY A 52 1.93 -5.89 -14.23
N ARG A 53 1.57 -7.16 -14.48
CA ARG A 53 1.00 -7.59 -15.77
C ARG A 53 -0.27 -6.82 -16.13
N TRP A 54 -1.20 -6.63 -15.19
CA TRP A 54 -2.47 -5.93 -15.45
C TRP A 54 -2.26 -4.45 -15.75
N LEU A 55 -1.48 -3.76 -14.92
CA LEU A 55 -1.22 -2.32 -15.08
C LEU A 55 -0.34 -2.02 -16.30
N ARG A 56 0.48 -2.97 -16.74
CA ARG A 56 1.19 -2.87 -18.03
C ARG A 56 0.22 -2.97 -19.20
N ALA A 57 -0.75 -3.89 -19.13
CA ALA A 57 -1.71 -4.13 -20.22
C ALA A 57 -2.65 -2.94 -20.47
N ASN A 58 -2.96 -2.13 -19.45
CA ASN A 58 -3.82 -0.95 -19.58
C ASN A 58 -3.04 0.39 -19.61
N GLY A 59 -1.71 0.35 -19.53
CA GLY A 59 -0.84 1.53 -19.57
C GLY A 59 -0.70 2.30 -18.25
N GLU A 60 -1.36 1.90 -17.17
CA GLU A 60 -1.23 2.57 -15.87
C GLU A 60 0.19 2.44 -15.27
N LEU A 61 0.92 1.36 -15.59
CA LEU A 61 2.31 1.22 -15.14
C LEU A 61 3.18 2.39 -15.64
N GLY A 62 3.13 2.69 -16.93
CA GLY A 62 3.93 3.80 -17.49
C GLY A 62 3.47 5.18 -16.99
N ARG A 63 2.17 5.34 -16.68
CA ARG A 63 1.64 6.56 -16.05
C ARG A 63 2.16 6.73 -14.62
N LEU A 64 2.26 5.64 -13.86
CA LEU A 64 2.86 5.64 -12.53
C LEU A 64 4.35 6.00 -12.59
N GLU A 65 5.10 5.44 -13.53
CA GLU A 65 6.52 5.78 -13.72
C GLU A 65 6.71 7.25 -14.06
N SER A 66 5.91 7.76 -15.00
CA SER A 66 5.94 9.17 -15.41
C SER A 66 5.57 10.11 -14.26
N LEU A 67 4.60 9.73 -13.43
CA LEU A 67 4.14 10.53 -12.29
C LEU A 67 5.16 10.57 -11.15
N THR A 68 5.84 9.45 -10.88
CA THR A 68 6.72 9.28 -9.71
C THR A 68 8.19 9.60 -9.99
N ASP A 69 8.58 9.70 -11.26
CA ASP A 69 9.97 9.78 -11.70
C ASP A 69 10.84 8.64 -11.13
N LEU A 70 10.23 7.46 -10.97
CA LEU A 70 10.84 6.24 -10.47
C LEU A 70 10.29 5.04 -11.24
N PRO A 71 11.12 4.01 -11.49
CA PRO A 71 10.63 2.79 -12.15
C PRO A 71 9.62 2.06 -11.27
N VAL A 72 8.57 1.50 -11.88
CA VAL A 72 7.62 0.62 -11.19
C VAL A 72 8.20 -0.80 -11.19
N ARG A 73 8.25 -1.44 -10.02
CA ARG A 73 8.85 -2.78 -9.88
C ARG A 73 7.78 -3.84 -9.80
N ASP A 74 7.83 -4.86 -10.66
CA ASP A 74 7.02 -6.08 -10.55
C ASP A 74 7.85 -7.37 -10.59
N THR A 75 9.17 -7.21 -10.69
CA THR A 75 10.18 -8.28 -10.71
C THR A 75 11.35 -7.94 -9.77
N PRO A 76 12.04 -8.95 -9.21
CA PRO A 76 13.23 -8.71 -8.41
C PRO A 76 14.38 -8.21 -9.30
N ARG A 77 15.23 -7.35 -8.73
CA ARG A 77 16.49 -6.94 -9.37
C ARG A 77 17.53 -8.06 -9.22
N LEU A 78 18.57 -8.05 -10.06
CA LEU A 78 19.75 -8.86 -9.78
C LEU A 78 20.53 -8.26 -8.60
N PRO A 79 21.27 -9.07 -7.83
CA PRO A 79 22.09 -8.57 -6.72
C PRO A 79 23.07 -7.46 -7.12
N THR A 80 23.58 -7.51 -8.35
CA THR A 80 24.52 -6.55 -8.95
C THR A 80 23.86 -5.26 -9.46
N ASP A 81 22.55 -5.26 -9.64
CA ASP A 81 21.84 -4.08 -10.13
C ASP A 81 21.77 -3.02 -9.02
N ALA A 82 21.87 -1.74 -9.43
CA ALA A 82 21.65 -0.63 -8.53
C ALA A 82 20.25 -0.69 -7.88
N ARG A 83 20.11 -0.16 -6.66
CA ARG A 83 18.80 -0.06 -6.03
C ARG A 83 17.95 0.97 -6.79
N PRO A 84 16.77 0.58 -7.32
CA PRO A 84 15.94 1.49 -8.12
C PRO A 84 15.16 2.50 -7.29
N HIS A 85 14.93 2.21 -6.01
CA HIS A 85 14.13 3.02 -5.10
C HIS A 85 14.97 3.53 -3.92
N PRO A 86 14.69 4.74 -3.40
CA PRO A 86 15.21 5.16 -2.11
C PRO A 86 14.63 4.29 -0.97
N VAL A 87 15.23 4.37 0.21
CA VAL A 87 14.72 3.67 1.41
C VAL A 87 13.39 4.29 1.80
N ALA A 88 12.38 3.45 2.02
CA ALA A 88 11.04 3.89 2.43
C ALA A 88 10.97 4.12 3.94
N ASP A 89 10.35 5.23 4.35
CA ASP A 89 10.04 5.55 5.74
C ASP A 89 8.69 4.95 6.17
N CYS A 90 7.81 4.67 5.21
CA CYS A 90 6.54 4.01 5.42
C CYS A 90 6.16 3.16 4.21
N TYR A 91 5.52 2.01 4.45
CA TYR A 91 4.88 1.23 3.40
C TYR A 91 3.36 1.27 3.51
N VAL A 92 2.69 1.30 2.35
CA VAL A 92 1.26 1.04 2.22
C VAL A 92 1.02 -0.07 1.23
N VAL A 93 0.25 -1.09 1.62
CA VAL A 93 -0.23 -2.15 0.71
C VAL A 93 -1.72 -1.95 0.47
N ALA A 94 -2.07 -1.45 -0.71
CA ALA A 94 -3.46 -1.14 -1.05
C ALA A 94 -3.68 -1.20 -2.58
N PRO A 95 -4.61 -2.03 -3.09
CA PRO A 95 -5.31 -3.09 -2.36
C PRO A 95 -4.38 -4.28 -2.06
N ALA A 96 -4.57 -4.94 -0.92
CA ALA A 96 -3.92 -6.19 -0.56
C ALA A 96 -4.88 -7.38 -0.76
N SER A 97 -4.57 -8.30 -1.67
CA SER A 97 -5.35 -9.52 -1.89
C SER A 97 -5.27 -10.47 -0.70
N ALA A 98 -6.25 -11.37 -0.56
CA ALA A 98 -6.25 -12.37 0.51
C ALA A 98 -4.96 -13.21 0.52
N ASN A 99 -4.44 -13.56 -0.66
CA ASN A 99 -3.17 -14.27 -0.80
C ASN A 99 -1.97 -13.46 -0.30
N TYR A 100 -1.92 -12.15 -0.58
CA TYR A 100 -0.84 -11.30 -0.09
C TYR A 100 -0.88 -11.19 1.44
N VAL A 101 -2.07 -10.97 2.02
CA VAL A 101 -2.27 -10.89 3.47
C VAL A 101 -1.82 -12.18 4.16
N ALA A 102 -2.25 -13.35 3.65
CA ALA A 102 -1.85 -14.63 4.19
C ALA A 102 -0.34 -14.84 4.13
N LYS A 103 0.29 -14.58 2.97
CA LYS A 103 1.74 -14.72 2.79
C LYS A 103 2.53 -13.78 3.70
N LEU A 104 2.12 -12.52 3.81
CA LEU A 104 2.77 -11.55 4.68
C LEU A 104 2.69 -11.99 6.16
N ALA A 105 1.51 -12.43 6.60
CA ALA A 105 1.31 -12.92 7.97
C ALA A 105 2.14 -14.17 8.30
N MET A 106 2.50 -14.98 7.30
CA MET A 106 3.32 -16.19 7.45
C MET A 106 4.82 -15.94 7.18
N GLY A 107 5.24 -14.71 6.87
CA GLY A 107 6.63 -14.40 6.53
C GLY A 107 7.08 -14.94 5.17
N ILE A 108 6.16 -15.25 4.26
CA ILE A 108 6.49 -15.73 2.90
C ILE A 108 6.86 -14.53 2.03
N ALA A 109 8.07 -14.55 1.48
CA ALA A 109 8.67 -13.46 0.70
C ALA A 109 9.05 -13.91 -0.73
N ASP A 110 8.10 -14.48 -1.46
CA ASP A 110 8.34 -15.14 -2.77
C ASP A 110 8.32 -14.20 -4.00
N ASN A 111 8.14 -12.90 -3.78
CA ASN A 111 8.26 -11.87 -4.80
C ASN A 111 8.66 -10.55 -4.15
N GLN A 112 9.18 -9.62 -4.96
CA GLN A 112 9.72 -8.35 -4.47
C GLN A 112 8.74 -7.54 -3.61
N ALA A 113 7.44 -7.53 -3.95
CA ALA A 113 6.43 -6.81 -3.19
C ALA A 113 6.29 -7.37 -1.76
N LEU A 114 6.27 -8.70 -1.59
CA LEU A 114 6.26 -9.33 -0.27
C LEU A 114 7.59 -9.16 0.46
N THR A 115 8.73 -9.35 -0.22
CA THR A 115 10.06 -9.29 0.40
C THR A 115 10.28 -7.97 1.14
N GLN A 116 10.02 -6.83 0.50
CA GLN A 116 10.27 -5.53 1.10
C GLN A 116 9.33 -5.19 2.26
N VAL A 117 8.06 -5.60 2.17
CA VAL A 117 7.10 -5.33 3.26
C VAL A 117 7.33 -6.30 4.42
N SER A 118 7.70 -7.55 4.16
CA SER A 118 8.06 -8.50 5.20
C SER A 118 9.29 -8.04 5.99
N GLU A 119 10.29 -7.46 5.34
CA GLU A 119 11.44 -6.83 6.01
C GLU A 119 11.01 -5.60 6.82
N ALA A 120 10.12 -4.77 6.26
CA ALA A 120 9.62 -3.57 6.92
C ALA A 120 8.92 -3.87 8.26
N LEU A 121 8.23 -5.01 8.39
CA LEU A 121 7.59 -5.41 9.66
C LEU A 121 8.58 -5.54 10.83
N GLY A 122 9.84 -5.86 10.55
CA GLY A 122 10.89 -5.99 11.56
C GLY A 122 11.84 -4.78 11.64
N THR A 123 11.63 -3.76 10.81
CA THR A 123 12.57 -2.63 10.68
C THR A 123 12.14 -1.48 11.59
N ILE A 124 13.02 -1.09 12.51
CA ILE A 124 12.77 0.03 13.43
C ILE A 124 12.59 1.33 12.64
N GLY A 125 11.51 2.05 12.96
CA GLY A 125 11.22 3.36 12.35
C GLY A 125 10.48 3.28 11.01
N VAL A 126 10.09 2.10 10.54
CA VAL A 126 9.30 1.94 9.30
C VAL A 126 7.88 1.48 9.64
N SER A 127 6.90 2.34 9.39
CA SER A 127 5.49 1.98 9.60
C SER A 127 4.90 1.23 8.40
N VAL A 128 3.99 0.29 8.65
CA VAL A 128 3.29 -0.45 7.59
C VAL A 128 1.77 -0.31 7.72
N VAL A 129 1.13 0.15 6.65
CA VAL A 129 -0.33 0.22 6.49
C VAL A 129 -0.78 -0.84 5.48
N VAL A 130 -1.84 -1.58 5.79
CA VAL A 130 -2.40 -2.59 4.87
C VAL A 130 -3.91 -2.42 4.76
N PHE A 131 -4.41 -2.37 3.52
CA PHE A 131 -5.84 -2.43 3.20
C PHE A 131 -6.17 -3.79 2.55
N PRO A 132 -6.68 -4.77 3.32
CA PRO A 132 -7.17 -6.03 2.77
C PRO A 132 -8.40 -5.81 1.87
N ARG A 133 -8.24 -6.05 0.57
CA ARG A 133 -9.34 -6.02 -0.40
C ARG A 133 -9.87 -7.43 -0.60
N VAL A 134 -10.86 -7.78 0.21
CA VAL A 134 -11.42 -9.13 0.30
C VAL A 134 -12.94 -9.11 0.32
N ASN A 135 -13.55 -10.25 0.01
CA ASN A 135 -14.99 -10.48 0.13
C ASN A 135 -15.28 -11.34 1.38
N ALA A 136 -16.55 -11.53 1.70
CA ALA A 136 -16.98 -12.29 2.89
C ALA A 136 -16.49 -13.74 2.86
N ALA A 137 -16.43 -14.38 1.68
CA ALA A 137 -15.95 -15.75 1.54
C ALA A 137 -14.45 -15.88 1.88
N HIS A 138 -13.61 -14.94 1.45
CA HIS A 138 -12.19 -14.90 1.85
C HIS A 138 -12.05 -14.76 3.38
N ALA A 139 -12.84 -13.89 4.00
CA ALA A 139 -12.76 -13.64 5.45
C ALA A 139 -13.28 -14.82 6.30
N ARG A 140 -14.14 -15.67 5.73
CA ARG A 140 -14.59 -16.93 6.38
C ARG A 140 -13.55 -18.06 6.32
N HIS A 141 -12.42 -17.87 5.62
CA HIS A 141 -11.37 -18.88 5.64
C HIS A 141 -10.88 -19.09 7.10
N PRO A 142 -10.74 -20.34 7.59
CA PRO A 142 -10.43 -20.59 9.01
C PRO A 142 -9.15 -19.94 9.53
N ALA A 143 -8.18 -19.69 8.65
CA ALA A 143 -6.92 -19.02 9.00
C ALA A 143 -6.97 -17.49 8.87
N TRP A 144 -8.07 -16.90 8.37
CA TRP A 144 -8.11 -15.46 8.10
C TRP A 144 -7.91 -14.62 9.36
N ASP A 145 -8.65 -14.94 10.42
CA ASP A 145 -8.57 -14.20 11.68
C ASP A 145 -7.17 -14.28 12.31
N SER A 146 -6.51 -15.45 12.22
CA SER A 146 -5.14 -15.60 12.72
C SER A 146 -4.13 -14.82 11.87
N HIS A 147 -4.31 -14.74 10.55
CA HIS A 147 -3.48 -13.88 9.69
C HIS A 147 -3.62 -12.40 10.09
N ILE A 148 -4.86 -11.94 10.29
CA ILE A 148 -5.15 -10.57 10.71
C ILE A 148 -4.55 -10.28 12.10
N GLU A 149 -4.68 -11.21 13.05
CA GLU A 149 -4.11 -11.06 14.39
C GLU A 149 -2.57 -11.02 14.35
N THR A 150 -1.93 -11.87 13.56
CA THR A 150 -0.47 -11.86 13.39
C THR A 150 0.03 -10.52 12.85
N LEU A 151 -0.64 -9.95 11.84
CA LEU A 151 -0.28 -8.63 11.32
C LEU A 151 -0.46 -7.53 12.38
N ARG A 152 -1.53 -7.59 13.19
CA ARG A 152 -1.70 -6.65 14.32
C ARG A 152 -0.59 -6.77 15.36
N LYS A 153 -0.14 -8.00 15.68
CA LYS A 153 0.98 -8.25 16.60
C LYS A 153 2.31 -7.72 16.07
N ALA A 154 2.42 -7.56 14.75
CA ALA A 154 3.57 -6.93 14.07
C ALA A 154 3.37 -5.41 13.87
N ASP A 155 2.49 -4.78 14.65
CA ASP A 155 2.18 -3.33 14.60
C ASP A 155 1.73 -2.81 13.23
N VAL A 156 1.19 -3.68 12.38
CA VAL A 156 0.60 -3.27 11.09
C VAL A 156 -0.69 -2.51 11.32
N ARG A 157 -0.77 -1.31 10.75
CA ARG A 157 -2.03 -0.55 10.70
C ARG A 157 -2.95 -1.14 9.63
N LEU A 158 -3.93 -1.92 10.08
CA LEU A 158 -4.95 -2.50 9.21
C LEU A 158 -6.11 -1.53 8.96
N VAL A 159 -6.35 -1.20 7.70
CA VAL A 159 -7.54 -0.52 7.20
C VAL A 159 -8.61 -1.59 6.97
N TYR A 160 -9.19 -2.11 8.04
CA TYR A 160 -10.06 -3.29 8.02
C TYR A 160 -11.15 -3.23 9.09
N GLY A 161 -12.33 -3.77 8.78
CA GLY A 161 -13.48 -3.85 9.67
C GLY A 161 -14.74 -3.22 9.06
N PRO A 162 -15.94 -3.57 9.58
CA PRO A 162 -17.22 -3.20 8.97
C PRO A 162 -17.47 -1.69 8.92
N GLY A 163 -16.87 -0.92 9.84
CA GLY A 163 -16.94 0.55 9.85
C GLY A 163 -16.05 1.24 8.81
N VAL A 164 -15.13 0.50 8.17
CA VAL A 164 -14.23 1.01 7.13
C VAL A 164 -14.62 0.44 5.78
N TRP A 165 -14.70 -0.89 5.70
CA TRP A 165 -15.10 -1.61 4.50
C TRP A 165 -15.97 -2.82 4.89
N PRO A 166 -17.30 -2.76 4.69
CA PRO A 166 -18.16 -3.93 4.88
C PRO A 166 -17.82 -5.01 3.87
N LEU A 167 -17.83 -6.26 4.32
CA LEU A 167 -17.55 -7.40 3.45
C LEU A 167 -18.83 -7.80 2.70
N TYR A 168 -18.73 -7.89 1.39
CA TYR A 168 -19.80 -8.36 0.52
C TYR A 168 -19.61 -9.83 0.16
N GLU A 169 -20.70 -10.55 -0.08
CA GLU A 169 -20.61 -11.88 -0.69
C GLU A 169 -19.98 -11.77 -2.09
N PRO A 170 -19.35 -12.85 -2.59
CA PRO A 170 -18.76 -12.84 -3.92
C PRO A 170 -19.75 -12.38 -5.00
N ARG A 171 -19.38 -11.34 -5.75
CA ARG A 171 -20.18 -10.72 -6.83
C ARG A 171 -21.43 -9.95 -6.39
N GLU A 172 -21.61 -9.69 -5.09
CA GLU A 172 -22.74 -8.92 -4.55
C GLU A 172 -22.35 -7.48 -4.16
N GLU A 173 -21.12 -7.06 -4.48
CA GLU A 173 -20.66 -5.72 -4.20
C GLU A 173 -21.37 -4.67 -5.09
N PRO A 174 -21.84 -3.54 -4.53
CA PRO A 174 -22.43 -2.47 -5.31
C PRO A 174 -21.42 -1.83 -6.27
N ALA A 175 -21.74 -1.77 -7.57
CA ALA A 175 -20.86 -1.24 -8.61
C ALA A 175 -20.41 0.23 -8.40
N ALA A 176 -21.18 1.02 -7.66
CA ALA A 176 -20.94 2.44 -7.43
C ALA A 176 -20.17 2.75 -6.13
N ARG A 177 -19.79 1.75 -5.33
CA ARG A 177 -19.15 2.02 -4.04
C ARG A 177 -17.66 2.29 -4.22
N GLU A 178 -17.22 3.44 -3.72
CA GLU A 178 -15.82 3.81 -3.71
C GLU A 178 -15.07 3.06 -2.61
N LEU A 179 -13.87 2.56 -2.94
CA LEU A 179 -12.97 1.95 -1.96
C LEU A 179 -12.54 3.00 -0.91
N PRO A 180 -12.13 2.59 0.30
CA PRO A 180 -11.85 3.50 1.41
C PRO A 180 -10.48 4.18 1.28
N TRP A 181 -10.17 4.72 0.10
CA TRP A 181 -8.88 5.34 -0.23
C TRP A 181 -8.53 6.50 0.69
N ALA A 182 -9.51 7.35 1.02
CA ALA A 182 -9.33 8.43 1.98
C ALA A 182 -8.85 7.89 3.34
N THR A 183 -9.48 6.81 3.84
CA THR A 183 -9.09 6.15 5.09
C THR A 183 -7.70 5.51 5.01
N VAL A 184 -7.29 5.01 3.83
CA VAL A 184 -5.91 4.53 3.61
C VAL A 184 -4.92 5.69 3.73
N VAL A 185 -5.17 6.81 3.06
CA VAL A 185 -4.32 8.01 3.11
C VAL A 185 -4.23 8.58 4.52
N GLU A 186 -5.36 8.71 5.23
CA GLU A 186 -5.41 9.13 6.64
C GLU A 186 -4.62 8.18 7.55
N SER A 187 -4.69 6.87 7.31
CA SER A 187 -3.92 5.89 8.08
C SER A 187 -2.41 6.06 7.91
N ILE A 188 -1.95 6.40 6.70
CA ILE A 188 -0.52 6.73 6.45
C ILE A 188 -0.11 7.96 7.26
N GLN A 189 -0.94 9.00 7.27
CA GLN A 189 -0.67 10.22 8.04
C GLN A 189 -0.62 9.95 9.54
N HIS A 190 -1.53 9.10 10.05
CA HIS A 190 -1.62 8.79 11.47
C HIS A 190 -0.38 8.05 11.98
N VAL A 191 0.06 7.00 11.28
CA VAL A 191 1.22 6.20 11.73
C VAL A 191 2.52 7.00 11.63
N THR A 192 2.65 7.84 10.60
CA THR A 192 3.87 8.64 10.40
C THR A 192 3.98 9.81 11.38
N ALA A 193 2.86 10.39 11.81
CA ALA A 193 2.85 11.40 12.87
C ALA A 193 3.23 10.84 14.25
N GLN A 194 2.98 9.54 14.51
CA GLN A 194 3.34 8.87 15.76
C GLN A 194 4.80 8.42 15.81
N SER A 195 5.44 8.22 14.66
CA SER A 195 6.83 7.78 14.55
C SER A 195 7.86 8.92 14.58
N GLN A 196 7.43 10.18 14.52
CA GLN A 196 8.32 11.34 14.61
C GLN A 196 8.62 11.64 16.09
N PRO A 197 9.90 11.69 16.52
CA PRO A 197 10.21 12.05 17.90
C PRO A 197 9.71 13.47 18.19
N PRO A 198 9.22 13.76 19.42
CA PRO A 198 8.83 15.11 19.79
C PRO A 198 10.03 16.05 19.62
N LEU A 199 9.76 17.22 19.05
CA LEU A 199 10.73 18.32 18.87
C LEU A 199 11.38 18.74 20.19
#